data_AF-A0A7V9PQ22-F1
#
_entry.id   AF-A0A7V9PQ22-F1
#
_cell.length_a   1.000
_cell.length_b   1.000
_cell.length_c   1.000
_cell.angle_alpha   90.00
_cell.angle_beta   90.00
_cell.angle_gamma   90.00
#
_symmetry.space_group_name_H-M   'P 1'
#
loop_
_entity.id
_entity.type
_entity.pdbx_description
1 polymer ?
#
loop_
_entity_poly.entity_id
_entity_poly.type
_entity_poly.pdbx_seq_one_letter_code
_entity_poly.pdbx_strand_id
1 'polypeptide(L)'
;MVAEATVDCYNEDEQVTGLFTMIEDNLALPFQTTVLGTAVSVVGVDLSTSGQIVAICSRDGLRQAIPILDLPMPVPSPAGAEWIEAYRRWTG
;
A
#
# COMPACT_ATOMS: atom_id res chain seq x y z
N MET A 1 6.83 -4.05 -13.23
CA MET A 1 6.33 -3.64 -11.91
C MET A 1 7.35 -3.94 -10.82
N VAL A 2 7.52 -5.16 -10.28
CA VAL A 2 8.58 -5.39 -9.25
C VAL A 2 9.97 -4.98 -9.76
N ALA A 3 10.39 -5.50 -10.92
CA ALA A 3 11.68 -5.13 -11.53
C ALA A 3 11.83 -3.64 -11.86
N GLU A 4 10.73 -2.90 -11.99
CA GLU A 4 10.74 -1.45 -12.23
C GLU A 4 10.98 -0.69 -10.92
N ALA A 5 10.36 -1.13 -9.83
CA ALA A 5 10.55 -0.58 -8.50
C ALA A 5 11.92 -0.94 -7.89
N THR A 6 12.56 -2.03 -8.33
CA THR A 6 13.79 -2.55 -7.73
C THR A 6 15.04 -2.44 -8.62
N VAL A 7 14.98 -1.67 -9.72
CA VAL A 7 16.04 -1.66 -10.75
C VAL A 7 17.40 -1.19 -10.21
N ASP A 8 17.39 -0.24 -9.27
CA ASP A 8 18.59 0.37 -8.69
C ASP A 8 18.80 -0.02 -7.21
N CYS A 9 18.18 -1.12 -6.76
CA CYS A 9 18.26 -1.56 -5.37
C CYS A 9 19.33 -2.64 -5.17
N TYR A 10 20.12 -2.49 -4.12
CA TYR A 10 21.22 -3.35 -3.71
C TYR A 10 20.86 -4.26 -2.53
N ASN A 11 19.83 -3.92 -1.75
CA ASN A 11 19.35 -4.70 -0.61
C ASN A 11 17.81 -4.69 -0.50
N GLU A 12 17.26 -5.50 0.41
CA GLU A 12 15.82 -5.63 0.61
C GLU A 12 15.16 -4.33 1.09
N ASP A 13 15.81 -3.57 1.98
CA ASP A 13 15.28 -2.30 2.48
C ASP A 13 15.09 -1.27 1.36
N GLU A 14 16.05 -1.21 0.42
CA GLU A 14 15.96 -0.39 -0.78
C GLU A 14 14.85 -0.88 -1.72
N GLN A 15 14.69 -2.20 -1.89
CA GLN A 15 13.62 -2.76 -2.71
C GLN A 15 12.23 -2.43 -2.16
N VAL A 16 12.05 -2.53 -0.84
CA VAL A 16 10.81 -2.14 -0.16
C VAL A 16 10.56 -0.66 -0.32
N THR A 17 11.59 0.17 -0.16
CA THR A 17 11.48 1.62 -0.32
C THR A 17 11.10 1.98 -1.76
N GLY A 18 11.69 1.34 -2.77
CA GLY A 18 11.32 1.53 -4.17
C GLY A 18 9.87 1.12 -4.44
N LEU A 19 9.42 -0.02 -3.91
CA LEU A 19 8.01 -0.46 -4.02
C LEU A 19 7.06 0.50 -3.30
N PHE A 20 7.45 1.01 -2.14
CA PHE A 20 6.71 2.03 -1.41
C PHE A 20 6.53 3.30 -2.24
N THR A 21 7.60 3.85 -2.82
CA THR A 21 7.52 5.04 -3.68
C THR A 21 6.59 4.82 -4.86
N MET A 22 6.67 3.65 -5.53
CA MET A 22 5.76 3.36 -6.65
C MET A 22 4.29 3.28 -6.21
N ILE A 23 4.01 2.75 -5.02
CA ILE A 23 2.64 2.75 -4.47
C ILE A 23 2.21 4.17 -4.10
N GLU A 24 3.05 4.94 -3.41
CA GLU A 24 2.74 6.29 -2.97
C GLU A 24 2.43 7.23 -4.15
N ASP A 25 3.22 7.16 -5.22
CA ASP A 25 3.08 8.05 -6.37
C ASP A 25 1.90 7.70 -7.29
N ASN A 26 1.51 6.42 -7.36
CA ASN A 26 0.56 5.92 -8.35
C ASN A 26 -0.81 5.53 -7.78
N LEU A 27 -0.90 5.19 -6.49
CA LEU A 27 -2.16 4.75 -5.88
C LEU A 27 -3.13 5.94 -5.78
N ALA A 28 -4.25 5.84 -6.49
CA ALA A 28 -5.29 6.86 -6.44
C ALA A 28 -5.92 6.90 -5.04
N LEU A 29 -5.76 8.03 -4.36
CA LEU A 29 -6.28 8.30 -3.03
C LEU A 29 -7.15 9.58 -3.02
N PRO A 30 -8.15 9.67 -2.13
CA PRO A 30 -8.62 8.61 -1.25
C PRO A 30 -9.51 7.58 -1.97
N PHE A 31 -9.61 6.37 -1.45
CA PHE A 31 -10.61 5.39 -1.87
C PHE A 31 -11.26 4.69 -0.66
N GLN A 32 -12.47 4.17 -0.84
CA GLN A 32 -13.18 3.45 0.22
C GLN A 32 -12.95 1.94 0.13
N THR A 33 -12.81 1.30 1.29
CA THR A 33 -12.85 -0.15 1.41
C THR A 33 -13.54 -0.59 2.70
N THR A 34 -13.74 -1.90 2.87
CA THR A 34 -14.28 -2.52 4.08
C THR A 34 -13.23 -3.39 4.75
N VAL A 35 -12.80 -3.00 5.95
CA VAL A 35 -11.88 -3.79 6.80
C VAL A 35 -12.70 -4.42 7.92
N LEU A 36 -12.69 -5.76 8.03
CA LEU A 36 -13.43 -6.51 9.05
C LEU A 36 -14.92 -6.08 9.19
N GLY A 37 -15.59 -5.83 8.05
CA GLY A 37 -16.99 -5.38 8.03
C GLY A 37 -17.22 -3.88 8.30
N THR A 38 -16.14 -3.11 8.51
CA THR A 38 -16.18 -1.66 8.73
C THR A 38 -15.72 -0.89 7.50
N ALA A 39 -16.56 0.00 6.99
CA ALA A 39 -16.18 0.94 5.93
C ALA A 39 -15.15 1.96 6.45
N VAL A 40 -14.05 2.11 5.72
CA VAL A 40 -12.96 3.05 5.99
C VAL A 40 -12.56 3.77 4.72
N SER A 41 -11.97 4.97 4.86
CA SER A 41 -11.32 5.68 3.75
C SER A 41 -9.82 5.47 3.84
N VAL A 42 -9.19 4.92 2.80
CA VAL A 42 -7.73 4.91 2.68
C VAL A 42 -7.32 6.29 2.17
N VAL A 43 -6.48 6.97 2.95
CA VAL A 43 -6.12 8.39 2.69
C VAL A 43 -4.62 8.59 2.45
N GLY A 44 -3.83 7.53 2.56
CA GLY A 44 -2.38 7.57 2.45
C GLY A 44 -1.76 6.18 2.56
N VAL A 45 -0.47 6.10 2.28
CA VAL A 45 0.40 4.96 2.60
C VAL A 45 1.62 5.48 3.35
N ASP A 46 2.27 4.60 4.11
CA ASP A 46 3.48 4.94 4.88
C ASP A 46 4.35 3.69 5.06
N LEU A 47 5.58 3.88 5.52
CA LEU A 47 6.46 2.82 6.00
C LEU A 47 6.43 2.77 7.52
N SER A 48 6.06 1.61 8.06
CA SER A 48 6.15 1.35 9.50
C SER A 48 7.62 1.30 9.97
N THR A 49 7.82 1.40 11.28
CA THR A 49 9.15 1.28 11.90
C THR A 49 9.82 -0.07 11.67
N SER A 50 9.06 -1.11 11.30
CA SER A 50 9.56 -2.43 10.92
C SER A 50 9.79 -2.58 9.41
N GLY A 51 9.70 -1.50 8.64
CA GLY A 51 9.91 -1.51 7.19
C GLY A 51 8.74 -2.11 6.40
N GLN A 52 7.57 -2.32 7.00
CA GLN A 52 6.39 -2.80 6.27
C GLN A 52 5.59 -1.63 5.70
N ILE A 53 5.13 -1.75 4.45
CA ILE A 53 4.21 -0.79 3.82
C ILE A 53 2.83 -0.92 4.46
N VAL A 54 2.32 0.19 4.99
CA VAL A 54 1.01 0.28 5.63
C VAL A 54 0.15 1.30 4.90
N ALA A 55 -1.16 1.06 4.86
CA ALA A 55 -2.15 2.02 4.44
C ALA A 55 -2.69 2.79 5.65
N ILE A 56 -2.83 4.10 5.48
CA ILE A 56 -3.43 4.97 6.49
C ILE A 56 -4.94 5.02 6.24
N CYS A 57 -5.69 4.32 7.08
CA CYS A 57 -7.14 4.29 7.04
C CYS A 57 -7.73 5.31 8.01
N SER A 58 -8.75 6.04 7.55
CA SER A 58 -9.44 7.08 8.30
C SER A 58 -10.93 6.76 8.42
N ARG A 59 -11.47 6.90 9.63
CA ARG A 59 -12.90 6.79 9.92
C ARG A 59 -13.23 7.66 11.13
N ASP A 60 -14.30 8.46 11.03
CA ASP A 60 -14.82 9.27 12.15
C ASP A 60 -13.76 10.13 12.87
N GLY A 61 -12.80 10.65 12.12
CA GLY A 61 -11.69 11.47 12.63
C GLY A 61 -10.52 10.68 13.23
N LEU A 62 -10.65 9.36 13.38
CA LEU A 62 -9.58 8.46 13.80
C LEU A 62 -8.78 7.96 12.60
N ARG A 63 -7.47 7.81 12.78
CA ARG A 63 -6.56 7.22 11.78
C ARG A 63 -5.89 5.98 12.34
N GLN A 64 -5.75 4.97 11.51
CA GLN A 64 -5.09 3.71 11.84
C GLN A 64 -4.25 3.24 10.66
N ALA A 65 -3.03 2.78 10.95
CA ALA A 65 -2.19 2.08 9.99
C ALA A 65 -2.60 0.61 9.93
N ILE A 66 -2.80 0.10 8.72
CA ILE A 66 -3.12 -1.30 8.43
C ILE A 66 -2.10 -1.80 7.40
N PRO A 67 -1.48 -2.98 7.58
CA PRO A 67 -0.66 -3.59 6.54
C PRO A 67 -1.33 -3.52 5.16
N ILE A 68 -0.62 -2.99 4.16
CA ILE A 68 -1.25 -2.75 2.85
C ILE A 68 -1.74 -4.05 2.18
N LEU A 69 -1.10 -5.18 2.50
CA LEU A 69 -1.47 -6.51 2.00
C LEU A 69 -2.71 -7.10 2.68
N ASP A 70 -3.06 -6.61 3.87
CA ASP A 70 -4.26 -7.00 4.61
C ASP A 70 -5.48 -6.16 4.19
N LEU A 71 -5.28 -5.18 3.32
CA LEU A 71 -6.31 -4.24 2.91
C LEU A 71 -7.18 -4.86 1.80
N PRO A 72 -8.49 -5.06 2.03
CA PRO A 72 -9.36 -5.60 0.99
C PRO A 72 -9.45 -4.59 -0.15
N MET A 73 -9.23 -5.00 -1.39
CA MET A 73 -9.32 -4.09 -2.53
C MET A 73 -10.79 -3.96 -2.98
N PRO A 74 -11.35 -2.75 -3.11
CA PRO A 74 -12.70 -2.58 -3.64
C PRO A 74 -12.75 -2.98 -5.13
N VAL A 75 -13.97 -3.21 -5.62
CA VAL A 75 -14.26 -3.44 -7.05
C VAL A 75 -15.23 -2.35 -7.52
N PRO A 76 -14.85 -1.51 -8.50
CA PRO A 76 -13.55 -1.49 -9.17
C PRO A 76 -12.41 -1.04 -8.24
N SER A 77 -11.20 -1.53 -8.51
CA SER A 77 -10.00 -1.14 -7.77
C SER A 77 -9.57 0.29 -8.14
N PRO A 78 -8.97 1.05 -7.21
CA PRO A 78 -8.38 2.35 -7.53
C PRO A 78 -7.24 2.18 -8.54
N ALA A 79 -6.99 3.21 -9.33
CA ALA A 79 -5.81 3.25 -10.19
C ALA A 79 -4.54 3.12 -9.34
N GLY A 80 -3.52 2.44 -9.85
CA GLY A 80 -2.27 2.18 -9.13
C GLY A 80 -2.32 1.00 -8.15
N ALA A 81 -3.48 0.34 -7.97
CA ALA A 81 -3.60 -0.86 -7.12
C ALA A 81 -2.69 -2.02 -7.59
N GLU A 82 -2.29 -2.04 -8.86
CA GLU A 82 -1.33 -3.00 -9.41
C GLU A 82 0.06 -2.95 -8.75
N TRP A 83 0.44 -1.81 -8.16
CA TRP A 83 1.67 -1.68 -7.37
C TRP A 83 1.58 -2.40 -6.02
N ILE A 84 0.38 -2.47 -5.43
CA ILE A 84 0.12 -3.28 -4.23
C ILE A 84 0.26 -4.77 -4.57
N GLU A 85 -0.20 -5.19 -5.75
CA GLU A 85 0.01 -6.56 -6.22
C GLU A 85 1.47 -6.85 -6.57
N ALA A 86 2.24 -5.86 -7.04
CA ALA A 86 3.68 -5.99 -7.19
C ALA A 86 4.36 -6.21 -5.83
N TYR A 87 4.01 -5.42 -4.81
CA TYR A 87 4.52 -5.63 -3.45
C TYR A 87 4.13 -7.00 -2.88
N ARG A 88 2.88 -7.45 -3.08
CA ARG A 88 2.41 -8.79 -2.70
C ARG A 88 3.28 -9.90 -3.30
N ARG A 89 3.66 -9.78 -4.58
CA ARG A 89 4.53 -10.75 -5.27
C ARG A 89 5.97 -10.69 -4.78
N TRP A 90 6.44 -9.52 -4.37
CA TRP A 90 7.79 -9.35 -3.83
C TRP A 90 7.91 -10.00 -2.44
N THR A 91 6.86 -9.93 -1.61
CA THR A 91 6.87 -10.54 -0.26
C THR A 91 6.82 -12.08 -0.23
N GLY A 92 6.45 -12.74 -1.33
CA GLY A 92 6.32 -14.20 -1.44
C GLY A 92 4.90 -14.69 -1.71
#